data_AF-A0A926ZE84-F1
#
_entry.id   AF-A0A926ZE84-F1
#
_cell.length_a   1.000
_cell.length_b   1.000
_cell.length_c   1.000
_cell.angle_alpha   90.00
_cell.angle_beta   90.00
_cell.angle_gamma   90.00
#
_symmetry.space_group_name_H-M   'P 1'
#
loop_
_entity.id
_entity.type
_entity.pdbx_description
1 polymer ?
#
loop_
_entity_poly.entity_id
_entity_poly.type
_entity_poly.pdbx_seq_one_letter_code
_entity_poly.pdbx_strand_id
1 'polypeptide(L)'
;MAFLGLGLWLLTGDNWWRYFLGFSFVESAVFTSPITSAYGFSFGIAILGINSISTGSPNNINTKYIQTRVLALLAATALIFTLFLLCINFEVKIFLSDFLLHASWRQAGSIKGIILFFKLMTEYYGPVLNVPSYILFLLIAIIVFQKRHFIPVYLKILFVGLTTGMVLNMFLYGLALWFNFFFVWLGIVCIVSKIGGAKQRLYAAIMVLIIYLSSQSLNIISLAGREYLPSAKYQQIREAFLAKPNRKYAIDEVAARFVFDYKLPKNSIDLTFMGPVNAPLLSAKDKPSDVTWIASTHRLAMQYPELNIKYPRVEFLGRSFNSLPKKPFELTVIP
;
A
#
# COMPACT_ATOMS: atom_id res chain seq x y z
N MET A 1 -4.64 4.42 1.82
CA MET A 1 -4.50 4.71 3.27
C MET A 1 -5.19 6.00 3.71
N ALA A 2 -4.93 7.15 3.07
CA ALA A 2 -5.67 8.38 3.38
C ALA A 2 -7.19 8.23 3.22
N PHE A 3 -7.64 7.59 2.13
CA PHE A 3 -9.05 7.27 1.92
C PHE A 3 -9.62 6.38 3.04
N LEU A 4 -8.90 5.33 3.45
CA LEU A 4 -9.34 4.48 4.54
C LEU A 4 -9.47 5.26 5.86
N GLY A 5 -8.47 6.07 6.22
CA GLY A 5 -8.52 6.86 7.45
C GLY A 5 -9.64 7.90 7.45
N LEU A 6 -9.82 8.61 6.34
CA LEU A 6 -10.93 9.55 6.15
C LEU A 6 -12.28 8.83 6.20
N GLY A 7 -12.39 7.68 5.54
CA GLY A 7 -13.60 6.87 5.52
C GLY A 7 -14.00 6.40 6.92
N LEU A 8 -13.05 5.82 7.66
CA LEU A 8 -13.27 5.39 9.05
C LEU A 8 -13.63 6.58 9.97
N TRP A 9 -12.97 7.74 9.80
CA TRP A 9 -13.33 8.95 10.55
C TRP A 9 -14.76 9.41 10.25
N LEU A 10 -15.18 9.43 8.98
CA LEU A 10 -16.54 9.80 8.60
C LEU A 10 -17.58 8.84 9.19
N LEU A 11 -17.30 7.54 9.21
CA LEU A 11 -18.16 6.52 9.83
C LEU A 11 -18.36 6.72 11.33
N THR A 12 -17.53 7.51 12.00
CA THR A 12 -17.71 7.82 13.43
C THR A 12 -18.79 8.86 13.72
N GLY A 13 -19.35 9.52 12.70
CA GLY A 13 -20.47 10.47 12.84
C GLY A 13 -21.85 9.83 12.66
N ASP A 14 -22.92 10.59 12.89
CA ASP A 14 -24.30 10.05 12.92
C ASP A 14 -25.18 10.41 11.71
N ASN A 15 -24.63 11.09 10.69
CA ASN A 15 -25.39 11.56 9.54
C ASN A 15 -25.29 10.62 8.33
N TRP A 16 -26.36 10.44 7.56
CA TRP A 16 -26.39 9.56 6.38
C TRP A 16 -25.28 9.85 5.36
N TRP A 17 -25.05 11.13 5.01
CA TRP A 17 -24.01 11.50 4.04
C TRP A 17 -22.60 11.10 4.51
N ARG A 18 -22.36 11.10 5.84
CA ARG A 18 -21.09 10.63 6.41
C ARG A 18 -20.92 9.13 6.27
N TYR A 19 -22.00 8.35 6.44
CA TYR A 19 -21.97 6.92 6.18
C TYR A 19 -21.71 6.63 4.71
N PHE A 20 -22.44 7.31 3.81
CA PHE A 20 -22.27 7.12 2.37
C PHE A 20 -20.84 7.43 1.91
N LEU A 21 -20.31 8.62 2.24
CA LEU A 21 -18.92 8.98 1.92
C LEU A 21 -17.92 8.10 2.66
N GLY A 22 -18.21 7.75 3.92
CA GLY A 22 -17.38 6.89 4.74
C GLY A 22 -17.15 5.52 4.11
N PHE A 23 -18.24 4.84 3.75
CA PHE A 23 -18.18 3.57 3.03
C PHE A 23 -17.51 3.72 1.66
N SER A 24 -17.85 4.77 0.90
CA SER A 24 -17.23 5.03 -0.42
C SER A 24 -15.71 5.11 -0.34
N PHE A 25 -15.16 5.84 0.65
CA PHE A 25 -13.72 5.96 0.84
C PHE A 25 -13.07 4.68 1.40
N VAL A 26 -13.74 3.95 2.29
CA VAL A 26 -13.25 2.65 2.78
C VAL A 26 -13.17 1.65 1.63
N GLU A 27 -14.23 1.50 0.84
CA GLU A 27 -14.27 0.58 -0.31
C GLU A 27 -13.25 0.98 -1.38
N SER A 28 -13.14 2.27 -1.71
CA SER A 28 -12.10 2.76 -2.63
C SER A 28 -10.69 2.39 -2.14
N ALA A 29 -10.44 2.44 -0.83
CA ALA A 29 -9.17 2.00 -0.27
C ALA A 29 -8.96 0.49 -0.42
N VAL A 30 -10.02 -0.32 -0.25
CA VAL A 30 -9.98 -1.78 -0.43
C VAL A 30 -9.73 -2.17 -1.88
N PHE A 31 -10.41 -1.55 -2.84
CA PHE A 31 -10.20 -1.82 -4.26
C PHE A 31 -8.80 -1.40 -4.73
N THR A 32 -8.28 -0.27 -4.24
CA THR A 32 -6.93 0.19 -4.60
C THR A 32 -5.83 -0.59 -3.90
N SER A 33 -6.10 -1.16 -2.72
CA SER A 33 -5.15 -1.98 -1.97
C SER A 33 -5.89 -3.03 -1.14
N PRO A 34 -5.94 -4.29 -1.60
CA PRO A 34 -6.65 -5.38 -0.91
C PRO A 34 -6.21 -5.59 0.54
N ILE A 35 -4.95 -5.26 0.85
CA ILE A 35 -4.38 -5.27 2.20
C ILE A 35 -5.23 -4.45 3.19
N THR A 36 -5.83 -3.35 2.73
CA THR A 36 -6.66 -2.49 3.58
C THR A 36 -7.96 -3.17 4.02
N SER A 37 -8.39 -4.25 3.37
CA SER A 37 -9.63 -4.98 3.72
C SER A 37 -9.61 -5.50 5.16
N ALA A 38 -8.49 -6.08 5.61
CA ALA A 38 -8.31 -6.61 6.96
C ALA A 38 -8.62 -5.55 8.03
N TYR A 39 -8.25 -4.31 7.75
CA TYR A 39 -8.47 -3.18 8.65
C TYR A 39 -9.81 -2.49 8.46
N GLY A 40 -10.18 -2.19 7.20
CA GLY A 40 -11.45 -1.55 6.89
C GLY A 40 -12.64 -2.35 7.40
N PHE A 41 -12.58 -3.67 7.28
CA PHE A 41 -13.58 -4.57 7.83
C PHE A 41 -13.61 -4.53 9.37
N SER A 42 -12.48 -4.80 10.02
CA SER A 42 -12.41 -4.89 11.49
C SER A 42 -12.77 -3.58 12.18
N PHE A 43 -12.25 -2.44 11.69
CA PHE A 43 -12.57 -1.12 12.22
C PHE A 43 -13.97 -0.65 11.84
N GLY A 44 -14.42 -0.93 10.62
CA GLY A 44 -15.77 -0.60 10.18
C GLY A 44 -16.81 -1.26 11.09
N ILE A 45 -16.65 -2.55 11.38
CA ILE A 45 -17.52 -3.28 12.32
C ILE A 45 -17.44 -2.70 13.72
N ALA A 46 -16.23 -2.42 14.23
CA ALA A 46 -16.06 -1.84 15.56
C ALA A 46 -16.77 -0.49 15.70
N ILE A 47 -16.63 0.41 14.73
CA ILE A 47 -17.28 1.72 14.70
C ILE A 47 -18.80 1.58 14.61
N LEU A 48 -19.29 0.72 13.73
CA LEU A 48 -20.73 0.47 13.59
C LEU A 48 -21.33 -0.09 14.88
N GLY A 49 -20.64 -1.05 15.52
CA GLY A 49 -21.03 -1.62 16.81
C GLY A 49 -21.09 -0.57 17.92
N ILE A 50 -20.07 0.30 18.02
CA ILE A 50 -20.05 1.41 18.98
C ILE A 50 -21.24 2.33 18.79
N ASN A 51 -21.46 2.77 17.55
CA ASN A 51 -22.50 3.73 17.28
C ASN A 51 -23.89 3.12 17.51
N SER A 52 -24.06 1.81 17.29
CA SER A 52 -25.30 1.08 17.62
C SER A 52 -25.54 1.01 19.13
N ILE A 53 -24.50 0.82 19.94
CA ILE A 53 -24.59 0.81 21.41
C ILE A 53 -24.87 2.22 21.96
N SER A 54 -24.34 3.28 21.33
CA SER A 54 -24.52 4.66 21.80
C SER A 54 -25.87 5.27 21.45
N THR A 55 -26.59 4.72 20.46
CA THR A 55 -27.88 5.27 19.98
C THR A 55 -29.11 4.58 20.56
N GLY A 56 -28.96 3.55 21.40
CA GLY A 56 -30.09 2.94 22.10
C GLY A 56 -29.67 1.83 23.06
N SER A 57 -30.50 1.61 24.09
CA SER A 57 -30.45 0.37 24.89
C SER A 57 -30.50 -0.84 23.94
N PRO A 58 -29.79 -1.95 24.21
CA PRO A 58 -29.79 -3.15 23.35
C PRO A 58 -31.18 -3.68 22.98
N ASN A 59 -32.22 -3.31 23.73
CA ASN A 59 -33.61 -3.70 23.50
C ASN A 59 -34.42 -2.73 22.63
N ASN A 60 -33.86 -1.59 22.18
CA ASN A 60 -34.60 -0.56 21.43
C ASN A 60 -33.76 0.01 20.27
N ILE A 61 -33.23 -0.89 19.43
CA ILE A 61 -32.48 -0.49 18.25
C ILE A 61 -33.45 0.04 17.21
N ASN A 62 -33.35 1.34 16.90
CA ASN A 62 -34.21 1.98 15.90
C ASN A 62 -33.97 1.37 14.51
N THR A 63 -34.96 0.66 13.99
CA THR A 63 -34.87 -0.02 12.68
C THR A 63 -34.54 0.95 11.54
N LYS A 64 -35.03 2.21 11.61
CA LYS A 64 -34.71 3.25 10.63
C LYS A 64 -33.22 3.62 10.65
N TYR A 65 -32.58 3.56 11.80
CA TYR A 65 -31.14 3.83 11.95
C TYR A 65 -30.28 2.77 11.25
N ILE A 66 -30.61 1.49 11.43
CA ILE A 66 -29.94 0.38 10.72
C ILE A 66 -30.19 0.50 9.22
N GLN A 67 -31.45 0.68 8.81
CA GLN A 67 -31.82 0.79 7.39
C GLN A 67 -31.04 1.90 6.69
N THR A 68 -30.92 3.07 7.31
CA THR A 68 -30.18 4.22 6.75
C THR A 68 -28.71 3.88 6.47
N ARG A 69 -28.06 3.10 7.35
CA ARG A 69 -26.65 2.69 7.19
C ARG A 69 -26.47 1.61 6.15
N VAL A 70 -27.36 0.62 6.14
CA VAL A 70 -27.35 -0.45 5.13
C VAL A 70 -27.57 0.15 3.75
N LEU A 71 -28.53 1.07 3.61
CA LEU A 71 -28.75 1.80 2.36
C LEU A 71 -27.53 2.63 1.95
N ALA A 72 -26.88 3.32 2.89
CA ALA A 72 -25.65 4.07 2.62
C ALA A 72 -24.50 3.17 2.15
N LEU A 73 -24.34 1.99 2.77
CA LEU A 73 -23.37 0.97 2.35
C LEU A 73 -23.68 0.48 0.94
N LEU A 74 -24.90 0.00 0.69
CA LEU A 74 -25.30 -0.52 -0.63
C LEU A 74 -25.15 0.52 -1.74
N ALA A 75 -25.53 1.78 -1.46
CA ALA A 75 -25.36 2.88 -2.41
C ALA A 75 -23.89 3.18 -2.69
N ALA A 76 -23.03 3.17 -1.66
CA ALA A 76 -21.58 3.32 -1.82
C ALA A 76 -21.00 2.17 -2.64
N THR A 77 -21.36 0.92 -2.30
CA THR A 77 -20.93 -0.28 -3.04
C THR A 77 -21.33 -0.20 -4.50
N ALA A 78 -22.59 0.15 -4.80
CA ALA A 78 -23.04 0.28 -6.18
C ALA A 78 -22.25 1.35 -6.96
N LEU A 79 -22.00 2.52 -6.35
CA LEU A 79 -21.23 3.60 -6.95
C LEU A 79 -19.77 3.18 -7.21
N ILE A 80 -19.06 2.73 -6.17
CA ILE A 80 -17.64 2.39 -6.25
C ILE A 80 -17.42 1.20 -7.16
N PHE A 81 -18.30 0.19 -7.12
CA PHE A 81 -18.24 -0.94 -8.03
C PHE A 81 -18.46 -0.50 -9.49
N THR A 82 -19.41 0.39 -9.76
CA THR A 82 -19.63 0.92 -11.12
C THR A 82 -18.42 1.71 -11.61
N LEU A 83 -17.84 2.58 -10.77
CA LEU A 83 -16.61 3.31 -11.09
C LEU A 83 -15.44 2.35 -11.36
N PHE A 84 -15.32 1.29 -10.57
CA PHE A 84 -14.33 0.25 -10.78
C PHE A 84 -14.51 -0.45 -12.13
N LEU A 85 -15.75 -0.84 -12.48
CA LEU A 85 -16.05 -1.43 -13.79
C LEU A 85 -15.70 -0.50 -14.95
N LEU A 86 -15.97 0.81 -14.81
CA LEU A 86 -15.58 1.82 -15.80
C LEU A 86 -14.05 1.89 -15.94
N CYS A 87 -13.30 1.86 -14.85
CA CYS A 87 -11.83 1.90 -14.87
C CYS A 87 -11.19 0.69 -15.59
N ILE A 88 -11.86 -0.46 -15.59
CA ILE A 88 -11.39 -1.66 -16.31
C ILE A 88 -12.08 -1.83 -17.66
N ASN A 89 -12.78 -0.82 -18.18
CA ASN A 89 -13.55 -0.89 -19.42
C ASN A 89 -14.52 -2.09 -19.48
N PHE A 90 -15.07 -2.49 -18.33
CA PHE A 90 -15.91 -3.70 -18.17
C PHE A 90 -15.21 -5.03 -18.56
N GLU A 91 -13.88 -5.06 -18.70
CA GLU A 91 -13.10 -6.27 -19.01
C GLU A 91 -12.86 -7.14 -17.75
N VAL A 92 -13.96 -7.56 -17.09
CA VAL A 92 -13.92 -8.29 -15.81
C VAL A 92 -13.08 -9.58 -15.90
N LYS A 93 -13.12 -10.27 -17.03
CA LYS A 93 -12.37 -11.52 -17.24
C LYS A 93 -10.85 -11.31 -17.20
N ILE A 94 -10.36 -10.30 -17.92
CA ILE A 94 -8.93 -9.99 -18.00
C ILE A 94 -8.47 -9.50 -16.62
N PHE A 95 -9.22 -8.58 -16.01
CA PHE A 95 -8.94 -8.12 -14.66
C PHE A 95 -8.86 -9.26 -13.65
N LEU A 96 -9.82 -10.19 -13.64
CA LEU A 96 -9.83 -11.28 -12.67
C LEU A 96 -8.64 -12.23 -12.86
N SER A 97 -8.27 -12.51 -14.11
CA SER A 97 -7.08 -13.30 -14.44
C SER A 97 -5.81 -12.67 -13.89
N ASP A 98 -5.61 -11.38 -14.18
CA ASP A 98 -4.43 -10.62 -13.72
C ASP A 98 -4.42 -10.45 -12.20
N PHE A 99 -5.59 -10.17 -11.62
CA PHE A 99 -5.74 -10.02 -10.16
C PHE A 99 -5.40 -11.32 -9.43
N LEU A 100 -5.92 -12.46 -9.88
CA LEU A 100 -5.63 -13.76 -9.26
C LEU A 100 -4.16 -14.15 -9.41
N LEU A 101 -3.56 -13.87 -10.58
CA LEU A 101 -2.13 -14.06 -10.81
C LEU A 101 -1.30 -13.23 -9.83
N HIS A 102 -1.55 -11.92 -9.74
CA HIS A 102 -0.84 -11.04 -8.82
C HIS A 102 -1.12 -11.35 -7.34
N ALA A 103 -2.33 -11.78 -7.00
CA ALA A 103 -2.67 -12.22 -5.65
C ALA A 103 -1.89 -13.48 -5.26
N SER A 104 -1.76 -14.45 -6.17
CA SER A 104 -0.99 -15.68 -5.95
C SER A 104 0.50 -15.39 -5.67
N TRP A 105 1.08 -14.38 -6.32
CA TRP A 105 2.47 -13.97 -6.09
C TRP A 105 2.69 -13.29 -4.74
N ARG A 106 1.64 -12.70 -4.17
CA ARG A 106 1.68 -11.99 -2.89
C ARG A 106 1.22 -12.84 -1.71
N GLN A 107 0.61 -13.99 -1.97
CA GLN A 107 0.28 -14.96 -0.93
C GLN A 107 1.57 -15.55 -0.35
N ALA A 108 1.95 -15.08 0.84
CA ALA A 108 2.84 -15.84 1.70
C ALA A 108 2.00 -16.96 2.32
N GLY A 109 2.46 -18.22 2.23
CA GLY A 109 1.91 -19.28 3.08
C GLY A 109 1.88 -18.78 4.53
N SER A 110 0.77 -18.98 5.25
CA SER A 110 0.46 -18.31 6.52
C SER A 110 1.61 -18.31 7.55
N ILE A 111 2.40 -19.39 7.62
CA ILE A 111 3.59 -19.49 8.49
C ILE A 111 4.77 -18.64 7.99
N LYS A 112 4.99 -18.58 6.67
CA LYS A 112 6.04 -17.72 6.07
C LYS A 112 5.77 -16.24 6.34
N GLY A 113 4.50 -15.84 6.47
CA GLY A 113 4.11 -14.49 6.86
C GLY A 113 4.68 -14.06 8.23
N ILE A 114 4.66 -14.97 9.20
CA ILE A 114 5.21 -14.73 10.55
C ILE A 114 6.74 -14.65 10.52
N ILE A 115 7.41 -15.55 9.80
CA ILE A 115 8.88 -15.53 9.67
C ILE A 115 9.33 -14.23 9.02
N LEU A 116 8.63 -13.82 7.95
CA LEU A 116 8.90 -12.58 7.25
C LEU A 116 8.59 -11.36 8.13
N PHE A 117 7.57 -11.43 8.98
CA PHE A 117 7.30 -10.43 10.01
C PHE A 117 8.49 -10.20 10.92
N PHE A 118 9.03 -11.28 11.53
CA PHE A 118 10.20 -11.16 12.38
C PHE A 118 11.39 -10.58 11.62
N LYS A 119 11.67 -11.08 10.42
CA LYS A 119 12.78 -10.60 9.58
C LYS A 119 12.68 -9.10 9.30
N LEU A 120 11.50 -8.60 8.92
CA LEU A 120 11.27 -7.19 8.64
C LEU A 120 11.26 -6.30 9.89
N MET A 121 10.95 -6.86 11.05
CA MET A 121 11.04 -6.17 12.34
C MET A 121 12.48 -6.05 12.85
N THR A 122 13.35 -7.02 12.53
CA THR A 122 14.73 -7.08 13.04
C THR A 122 15.79 -6.59 12.05
N GLU A 123 15.53 -6.60 10.74
CA GLU A 123 16.49 -6.19 9.72
C GLU A 123 16.28 -4.73 9.23
N TYR A 124 17.34 -4.16 8.64
CA TYR A 124 17.36 -2.81 8.04
C TYR A 124 16.91 -1.71 9.02
N TYR A 125 16.02 -0.82 8.57
CA TYR A 125 15.42 0.23 9.40
C TYR A 125 14.21 -0.26 10.20
N GLY A 126 13.85 -1.55 10.11
CA GLY A 126 12.71 -2.16 10.79
C GLY A 126 12.70 -1.94 12.31
N PRO A 127 13.82 -2.19 13.02
CA PRO A 127 13.90 -1.96 14.46
C PRO A 127 13.62 -0.51 14.86
N VAL A 128 14.09 0.45 14.08
CA VAL A 128 13.95 1.87 14.41
C VAL A 128 12.55 2.39 14.06
N LEU A 129 11.99 1.94 12.93
CA LEU A 129 10.71 2.45 12.42
C LEU A 129 9.51 1.75 13.05
N ASN A 130 9.58 0.42 13.24
CA ASN A 130 8.41 -0.37 13.59
C ASN A 130 8.37 -0.72 15.09
N VAL A 131 9.49 -1.15 15.69
CA VAL A 131 9.51 -1.63 17.09
C VAL A 131 8.96 -0.61 18.10
N PRO A 132 9.30 0.70 18.05
CA PRO A 132 8.75 1.66 18.99
C PRO A 132 7.22 1.75 18.95
N SER A 133 6.62 1.58 17.76
CA SER A 133 5.16 1.62 17.60
C SER A 133 4.49 0.37 18.17
N TYR A 134 5.11 -0.80 18.06
CA TYR A 134 4.60 -2.01 18.70
C TYR A 134 4.79 -1.98 20.22
N ILE A 135 5.90 -1.41 20.72
CA ILE A 135 6.08 -1.18 22.16
C ILE A 135 4.98 -0.24 22.66
N LEU A 136 4.71 0.87 21.96
CA LEU A 136 3.64 1.79 22.32
C LEU A 136 2.26 1.11 22.29
N PHE A 137 1.98 0.31 21.25
CA PHE A 137 0.74 -0.46 21.17
C PHE A 137 0.60 -1.45 22.35
N LEU A 138 1.68 -2.15 22.71
CA LEU A 138 1.70 -3.08 23.84
C LEU A 138 1.52 -2.36 25.18
N LEU A 139 2.12 -1.18 25.36
CA LEU A 139 1.87 -0.32 26.52
C LEU A 139 0.40 0.10 26.59
N ILE A 140 -0.21 0.50 25.48
CA ILE A 140 -1.64 0.81 25.40
C ILE A 140 -2.47 -0.43 25.76
N ALA A 141 -2.12 -1.61 25.26
CA ALA A 141 -2.80 -2.86 25.58
C ALA A 141 -2.77 -3.17 27.09
N ILE A 142 -1.60 -3.04 27.71
CA ILE A 142 -1.42 -3.22 29.16
C ILE A 142 -2.26 -2.21 29.94
N ILE A 143 -2.24 -0.93 29.56
CA ILE A 143 -3.05 0.12 30.19
C ILE A 143 -4.54 -0.20 30.05
N VAL A 144 -4.98 -0.61 28.85
CA VAL A 144 -6.37 -0.98 28.58
C VAL A 144 -6.82 -2.14 29.45
N PHE A 145 -5.95 -3.14 29.63
CA PHE A 145 -6.23 -4.29 30.47
C PHE A 145 -6.25 -3.94 31.97
N GLN A 146 -5.24 -3.22 32.47
CA GLN A 146 -5.12 -2.84 33.88
C GLN A 146 -6.21 -1.85 34.32
N LYS A 147 -6.50 -0.85 33.49
CA LYS A 147 -7.49 0.20 33.77
C LYS A 147 -8.84 -0.10 33.12
N ARG A 148 -9.12 -1.36 32.76
CA ARG A 148 -10.34 -1.78 32.05
C ARG A 148 -11.63 -1.27 32.69
N HIS A 149 -11.70 -1.15 34.01
CA HIS A 149 -12.92 -0.67 34.69
C HIS A 149 -13.17 0.83 34.49
N PHE A 150 -12.11 1.62 34.26
CA PHE A 150 -12.20 3.07 34.04
C PHE A 150 -12.32 3.47 32.56
N ILE A 151 -12.07 2.52 31.66
CA ILE A 151 -12.08 2.79 30.22
C ILE A 151 -13.49 2.57 29.67
N PRO A 152 -14.07 3.57 28.97
CA PRO A 152 -15.36 3.42 28.33
C PRO A 152 -15.41 2.24 27.36
N VAL A 153 -16.56 1.55 27.30
CA VAL A 153 -16.76 0.35 26.49
C VAL A 153 -16.45 0.59 25.01
N TYR A 154 -16.79 1.76 24.47
CA TYR A 154 -16.52 2.09 23.08
C TYR A 154 -15.02 2.10 22.73
N LEU A 155 -14.14 2.54 23.65
CA LEU A 155 -12.70 2.50 23.43
C LEU A 155 -12.16 1.06 23.45
N LYS A 156 -12.76 0.19 24.27
CA LYS A 156 -12.41 -1.24 24.27
C LYS A 156 -12.78 -1.90 22.94
N ILE A 157 -13.95 -1.60 22.41
CA ILE A 157 -14.40 -2.13 21.11
C ILE A 157 -13.47 -1.66 19.98
N LEU A 158 -13.09 -0.38 19.95
CA LEU A 158 -12.09 0.12 18.98
C LEU A 158 -10.75 -0.60 19.13
N PHE A 159 -10.28 -0.80 20.36
CA PHE A 159 -9.02 -1.48 20.64
C PHE A 159 -9.04 -2.95 20.17
N VAL A 160 -10.15 -3.66 20.40
CA VAL A 160 -10.35 -5.02 19.88
C VAL A 160 -10.34 -5.02 18.34
N GLY A 161 -11.10 -4.12 17.70
CA GLY A 161 -11.12 -4.00 16.24
C GLY A 161 -9.74 -3.72 15.63
N LEU A 162 -8.95 -2.84 16.25
CA LEU A 162 -7.57 -2.58 15.86
C LEU A 162 -6.71 -3.85 15.97
N THR A 163 -6.80 -4.54 17.10
CA THR A 163 -6.01 -5.76 17.37
C THR A 163 -6.35 -6.85 16.37
N THR A 164 -7.64 -7.10 16.12
CA THR A 164 -8.11 -8.07 15.14
C THR A 164 -7.64 -7.71 13.72
N GLY A 165 -7.71 -6.44 13.32
CA GLY A 165 -7.23 -5.99 12.01
C GLY A 165 -5.72 -6.19 11.83
N MET A 166 -4.93 -5.88 12.86
CA MET A 166 -3.47 -6.11 12.85
C MET A 166 -3.13 -7.60 12.72
N VAL A 167 -3.82 -8.46 13.49
CA VAL A 167 -3.62 -9.91 13.45
C VAL A 167 -4.00 -10.47 12.07
N LEU A 168 -5.18 -10.10 11.56
CA LEU A 168 -5.61 -10.51 10.21
C LEU A 168 -4.61 -10.07 9.15
N ASN A 169 -4.07 -8.86 9.23
CA ASN A 169 -3.08 -8.40 8.26
C ASN A 169 -1.76 -9.18 8.33
N MET A 170 -1.29 -9.53 9.54
CA MET A 170 -0.09 -10.37 9.69
C MET A 170 -0.28 -11.76 9.06
N PHE A 171 -1.47 -12.35 9.22
CA PHE A 171 -1.79 -13.67 8.65
C PHE A 171 -2.02 -13.64 7.14
N LEU A 172 -2.72 -12.64 6.63
CA LEU A 172 -3.13 -12.57 5.23
C LEU A 172 -2.07 -11.91 4.33
N TYR A 173 -1.30 -10.97 4.86
CA TYR A 173 -0.40 -10.12 4.08
C TYR A 173 0.93 -9.82 4.82
N GLY A 174 1.70 -10.85 5.17
CA GLY A 174 2.96 -10.69 5.93
C GLY A 174 4.01 -9.74 5.34
N LEU A 175 3.96 -9.40 4.04
CA LEU A 175 4.80 -8.38 3.40
C LEU A 175 4.34 -6.92 3.66
N ALA A 176 3.14 -6.74 4.21
CA ALA A 176 2.43 -5.47 4.31
C ALA A 176 2.65 -4.75 5.66
N LEU A 177 3.81 -4.92 6.29
CA LEU A 177 4.04 -4.51 7.68
C LEU A 177 4.18 -3.00 7.88
N TRP A 178 4.63 -2.30 6.85
CA TRP A 178 4.63 -0.84 6.78
C TRP A 178 3.23 -0.26 7.04
N PHE A 179 2.18 -1.03 6.76
CA PHE A 179 0.81 -0.64 7.00
C PHE A 179 0.39 -0.84 8.45
N ASN A 180 0.93 -1.84 9.17
CA ASN A 180 0.64 -2.04 10.60
C ASN A 180 1.02 -0.80 11.43
N PHE A 181 2.15 -0.15 11.11
CA PHE A 181 2.56 1.12 11.71
C PHE A 181 1.45 2.19 11.56
N PHE A 182 0.95 2.39 10.35
CA PHE A 182 -0.12 3.34 10.06
C PHE A 182 -1.40 3.05 10.87
N PHE A 183 -1.75 1.78 11.09
CA PHE A 183 -2.98 1.41 11.80
C PHE A 183 -2.92 1.57 13.30
N VAL A 184 -1.78 1.30 13.94
CA VAL A 184 -1.57 1.64 15.35
C VAL A 184 -1.86 3.12 15.57
N TRP A 185 -1.34 3.96 14.69
CA TRP A 185 -1.54 5.40 14.76
C TRP A 185 -2.96 5.86 14.38
N LEU A 186 -3.60 5.23 13.39
CA LEU A 186 -5.00 5.50 13.04
C LEU A 186 -5.94 5.12 14.20
N GLY A 187 -5.67 4.01 14.89
CA GLY A 187 -6.38 3.61 16.09
C GLY A 187 -6.25 4.64 17.20
N ILE A 188 -5.04 5.17 17.44
CA ILE A 188 -4.81 6.26 18.39
C ILE A 188 -5.61 7.51 18.02
N VAL A 189 -5.61 7.93 16.74
CA VAL A 189 -6.41 9.08 16.27
C VAL A 189 -7.90 8.86 16.51
N CYS A 190 -8.44 7.70 16.12
CA CYS A 190 -9.86 7.39 16.29
C CYS A 190 -10.25 7.40 17.78
N ILE A 191 -9.41 6.85 18.64
CA ILE A 191 -9.58 6.87 20.11
C ILE A 191 -9.53 8.30 20.64
N VAL A 192 -8.52 9.10 20.28
CA VAL A 192 -8.33 10.48 20.76
C VAL A 192 -9.44 11.40 20.28
N SER A 193 -9.94 11.23 19.05
CA SER A 193 -11.03 12.04 18.48
C SER A 193 -12.36 11.87 19.23
N LYS A 194 -12.53 10.74 19.93
CA LYS A 194 -13.69 10.41 20.76
C LYS A 194 -13.51 10.82 22.23
N ILE A 195 -12.32 11.26 22.65
CA ILE A 195 -12.11 11.92 23.93
C ILE A 195 -12.61 13.36 23.76
N GLY A 196 -13.67 13.72 24.49
CA GLY A 196 -14.34 15.02 24.34
C GLY A 196 -13.38 16.22 24.50
N GLY A 197 -13.63 17.28 23.72
CA GLY A 197 -12.91 18.57 23.80
C GLY A 197 -12.24 19.02 22.49
N ALA A 198 -12.23 20.33 22.25
CA ALA A 198 -11.71 20.92 21.01
C ALA A 198 -10.18 20.72 20.86
N LYS A 199 -9.43 20.75 21.96
CA LYS A 199 -7.97 20.54 21.97
C LYS A 199 -7.60 19.11 21.58
N GLN A 200 -8.36 18.13 22.06
CA GLN A 200 -8.15 16.70 21.76
C GLN A 200 -8.42 16.40 20.28
N ARG A 201 -9.45 17.02 19.70
CA ARG A 201 -9.72 16.94 18.25
C ARG A 201 -8.60 17.57 17.42
N LEU A 202 -8.03 18.70 17.87
CA LEU A 202 -6.87 19.32 17.23
C LEU A 202 -5.64 18.42 17.29
N TYR A 203 -5.36 17.80 18.44
CA TYR A 203 -4.25 16.83 18.57
C TYR A 203 -4.45 15.60 17.68
N ALA A 204 -5.67 15.08 17.58
CA ALA A 204 -5.98 14.00 16.64
C ALA A 204 -5.72 14.43 15.19
N ALA A 205 -6.12 15.63 14.79
CA ALA A 205 -5.88 16.16 13.44
C ALA A 205 -4.38 16.34 13.15
N ILE A 206 -3.60 16.88 14.11
CA ILE A 206 -2.14 17.02 13.99
C ILE A 206 -1.48 15.65 13.88
N MET A 207 -1.91 14.67 14.67
CA MET A 207 -1.40 13.30 14.60
C MET A 207 -1.68 12.67 13.24
N VAL A 208 -2.90 12.80 12.70
CA VAL A 208 -3.23 12.37 11.32
C VAL A 208 -2.28 13.00 10.31
N LEU A 209 -2.02 14.30 10.43
CA LEU A 209 -1.14 15.01 9.52
C LEU A 209 0.30 14.48 9.62
N ILE A 210 0.82 14.25 10.83
CA ILE A 210 2.16 13.68 11.06
C ILE A 210 2.24 12.26 10.49
N ILE A 211 1.21 11.43 10.69
CA ILE A 211 1.15 10.06 10.14
C ILE A 211 1.12 10.12 8.61
N TYR A 212 0.31 11.01 8.04
CA TYR A 212 0.23 11.20 6.60
C TYR A 212 1.58 11.63 6.04
N LEU A 213 2.18 12.67 6.59
CA LEU A 213 3.48 13.19 6.14
C LEU A 213 4.61 12.18 6.35
N SER A 214 4.62 11.43 7.45
CA SER A 214 5.62 10.37 7.67
C SER A 214 5.44 9.21 6.68
N SER A 215 4.19 8.79 6.40
CA SER A 215 3.89 7.76 5.38
C SER A 215 4.22 8.21 3.95
N GLN A 216 4.21 9.51 3.69
CA GLN A 216 4.53 10.10 2.39
C GLN A 216 5.94 10.67 2.32
N SER A 217 6.72 10.61 3.40
CA SER A 217 8.03 11.27 3.50
C SER A 217 8.98 10.82 2.38
N LEU A 218 9.05 9.52 2.10
CA LEU A 218 9.83 8.97 0.98
C LEU A 218 9.33 9.48 -0.37
N ASN A 219 8.01 9.58 -0.58
CA ASN A 219 7.45 10.11 -1.81
C ASN A 219 7.74 11.61 -1.98
N ILE A 220 7.64 12.38 -0.90
CA ILE A 220 7.95 13.83 -0.87
C ILE A 220 9.42 14.06 -1.17
N ILE A 221 10.33 13.35 -0.48
CA ILE A 221 11.77 13.39 -0.70
C ILE A 221 12.10 12.97 -2.14
N SER A 222 11.45 11.91 -2.62
CA SER A 222 11.65 11.43 -3.98
C SER A 222 11.15 12.44 -5.01
N LEU A 223 10.00 13.10 -4.82
CA LEU A 223 9.51 14.16 -5.71
C LEU A 223 10.44 15.37 -5.74
N ALA A 224 10.95 15.81 -4.59
CA ALA A 224 11.84 16.97 -4.50
C ALA A 224 13.21 16.71 -5.15
N GLY A 225 13.70 15.47 -5.10
CA GLY A 225 15.01 15.09 -5.62
C GLY A 225 15.00 14.43 -7.01
N ARG A 226 13.82 14.12 -7.57
CA ARG A 226 13.72 13.39 -8.85
C ARG A 226 14.07 14.27 -10.03
N GLU A 227 14.94 13.74 -10.88
CA GLU A 227 15.21 14.29 -12.20
C GLU A 227 14.50 13.43 -13.25
N TYR A 228 13.71 14.08 -14.10
CA TYR A 228 13.15 13.45 -15.29
C TYR A 228 14.18 13.47 -16.41
N LEU A 229 14.26 12.37 -17.15
CA LEU A 229 15.10 12.32 -18.35
C LEU A 229 14.39 12.96 -19.54
N PRO A 230 15.12 13.70 -20.39
CA PRO A 230 14.56 14.26 -21.62
C PRO A 230 14.05 13.17 -22.56
N SER A 231 12.95 13.46 -23.25
CA SER A 231 12.33 12.58 -24.26
C SER A 231 13.30 12.16 -25.37
N ALA A 232 14.26 13.02 -25.72
CA ALA A 232 15.28 12.76 -26.74
C ALA A 232 16.14 11.51 -26.45
N LYS A 233 16.45 11.22 -25.18
CA LYS A 233 17.24 10.04 -24.81
C LYS A 233 16.46 8.74 -25.07
N TYR A 234 15.15 8.75 -24.85
CA TYR A 234 14.29 7.60 -25.14
C TYR A 234 14.11 7.40 -26.65
N GLN A 235 14.01 8.49 -27.42
CA GLN A 235 13.97 8.42 -28.88
C GLN A 235 15.25 7.80 -29.47
N GLN A 236 16.42 8.21 -28.99
CA GLN A 236 17.70 7.62 -29.42
C GLN A 236 17.76 6.10 -29.18
N ILE A 237 17.29 5.64 -28.01
CA ILE A 237 17.22 4.20 -27.70
C ILE A 237 16.25 3.49 -28.65
N ARG A 238 15.09 4.10 -28.93
CA ARG A 238 14.10 3.56 -29.87
C ARG A 238 14.67 3.46 -31.29
N GLU A 239 15.39 4.47 -31.76
CA GLU A 239 16.00 4.49 -33.09
C GLU A 239 17.10 3.43 -33.22
N ALA A 240 17.98 3.32 -32.22
CA ALA A 240 19.01 2.28 -32.17
C ALA A 240 18.42 0.87 -32.18
N PHE A 241 17.22 0.70 -31.64
CA PHE A 241 16.48 -0.55 -31.66
C PHE A 241 15.86 -0.83 -33.03
N LEU A 242 15.15 0.15 -33.60
CA LEU A 242 14.49 0.00 -34.91
C LEU A 242 15.49 -0.30 -36.03
N ALA A 243 16.75 0.11 -35.88
CA ALA A 243 17.83 -0.23 -36.79
C ALA A 243 18.21 -1.74 -36.80
N LYS A 244 17.77 -2.55 -35.82
CA LYS A 244 18.10 -3.98 -35.69
C LYS A 244 16.88 -4.85 -35.36
N PRO A 245 15.88 -4.95 -36.27
CA PRO A 245 14.58 -5.59 -35.98
C PRO A 245 14.65 -7.09 -35.65
N ASN A 246 15.73 -7.77 -36.07
CA ASN A 246 15.89 -9.22 -35.87
C ASN A 246 16.57 -9.60 -34.55
N ARG A 247 17.03 -8.61 -33.76
CA ARG A 247 17.66 -8.89 -32.45
C ARG A 247 16.61 -9.17 -31.39
N LYS A 248 16.95 -10.00 -30.40
CA LYS A 248 16.10 -10.22 -29.21
C LYS A 248 16.40 -9.18 -28.16
N TYR A 249 15.37 -8.74 -27.46
CA TYR A 249 15.52 -7.69 -26.46
C TYR A 249 14.82 -8.04 -25.16
N ALA A 250 15.55 -7.95 -24.05
CA ALA A 250 14.96 -8.04 -22.73
C ALA A 250 14.58 -6.63 -22.25
N ILE A 251 13.30 -6.40 -21.99
CA ILE A 251 12.74 -5.07 -21.73
C ILE A 251 12.07 -5.08 -20.36
N ASP A 252 12.27 -4.03 -19.57
CA ASP A 252 11.55 -3.82 -18.32
C ASP A 252 10.36 -2.84 -18.46
N GLU A 253 9.56 -2.71 -17.41
CA GLU A 253 8.39 -1.83 -17.37
C GLU A 253 8.67 -0.35 -17.69
N VAL A 254 9.88 0.14 -17.38
CA VAL A 254 10.29 1.52 -17.65
C VAL A 254 10.56 1.69 -19.15
N ALA A 255 11.34 0.78 -19.74
CA ALA A 255 11.61 0.80 -21.17
C ALA A 255 10.33 0.59 -21.98
N ALA A 256 9.48 -0.35 -21.58
CA ALA A 256 8.17 -0.60 -22.19
C ALA A 256 7.34 0.69 -22.24
N ARG A 257 7.27 1.44 -21.14
CA ARG A 257 6.50 2.68 -21.04
C ARG A 257 7.13 3.85 -21.80
N PHE A 258 8.39 4.18 -21.52
CA PHE A 258 8.98 5.45 -21.97
C PHE A 258 9.66 5.38 -23.34
N VAL A 259 10.07 4.19 -23.79
CA VAL A 259 10.69 4.00 -25.12
C VAL A 259 9.65 3.52 -26.13
N PHE A 260 8.82 2.55 -25.73
CA PHE A 260 7.93 1.84 -26.64
C PHE A 260 6.45 2.22 -26.50
N ASP A 261 6.07 2.98 -25.48
CA ASP A 261 4.66 3.32 -25.19
C ASP A 261 3.78 2.05 -25.17
N TYR A 262 4.29 0.99 -24.54
CA TYR A 262 3.72 -0.36 -24.49
C TYR A 262 3.51 -1.07 -25.84
N LYS A 263 3.91 -0.47 -26.96
CA LYS A 263 3.93 -1.10 -28.29
C LYS A 263 5.23 -1.87 -28.48
N LEU A 264 5.31 -3.00 -27.77
CA LEU A 264 6.51 -3.82 -27.75
C LEU A 264 6.77 -4.52 -29.10
N PRO A 265 8.03 -4.59 -29.56
CA PRO A 265 8.42 -5.31 -30.77
C PRO A 265 8.25 -6.83 -30.64
N LYS A 266 8.03 -7.55 -31.74
CA LYS A 266 7.74 -9.00 -31.73
C LYS A 266 8.80 -9.87 -31.02
N ASN A 267 10.06 -9.44 -31.01
CA ASN A 267 11.19 -10.17 -30.40
C ASN A 267 11.54 -9.66 -28.99
N SER A 268 10.59 -9.06 -28.28
CA SER A 268 10.77 -8.63 -26.89
C SER A 268 10.48 -9.74 -25.89
N ILE A 269 11.32 -9.84 -24.88
CA ILE A 269 11.16 -10.68 -23.70
C ILE A 269 11.04 -9.72 -22.51
N ASP A 270 10.08 -9.93 -21.63
CA ASP A 270 10.06 -9.18 -20.37
C ASP A 270 11.25 -9.65 -19.52
N LEU A 271 12.09 -8.70 -19.08
CA LEU A 271 13.30 -8.95 -18.31
C LEU A 271 13.04 -9.85 -17.09
N THR A 272 11.86 -9.74 -16.47
CA THR A 272 11.41 -10.55 -15.33
C THR A 272 11.30 -12.03 -15.66
N PHE A 273 11.02 -12.37 -16.92
CA PHE A 273 10.78 -13.73 -17.41
C PHE A 273 11.95 -14.31 -18.21
N MET A 274 13.12 -13.67 -18.18
CA MET A 274 14.31 -14.28 -18.80
C MET A 274 14.75 -15.57 -18.10
N GLY A 275 14.39 -15.76 -16.83
CA GLY A 275 14.70 -16.97 -16.07
C GLY A 275 13.51 -17.92 -15.95
N PRO A 276 13.74 -19.24 -15.78
CA PRO A 276 12.69 -20.18 -15.40
C PRO A 276 12.00 -19.75 -14.11
N VAL A 277 10.71 -20.02 -13.99
CA VAL A 277 9.97 -19.84 -12.72
C VAL A 277 10.65 -20.68 -11.63
N ASN A 278 11.13 -20.02 -10.57
CA ASN A 278 11.91 -20.59 -9.45
C ASN A 278 13.40 -20.88 -9.69
N ALA A 279 14.00 -20.40 -10.78
CA ALA A 279 15.45 -20.42 -10.92
C ALA A 279 16.11 -19.34 -10.03
N PRO A 280 17.37 -19.53 -9.59
CA PRO A 280 18.16 -18.42 -9.04
C PRO A 280 18.18 -17.25 -10.04
N LEU A 281 18.26 -16.01 -9.53
CA LEU A 281 18.44 -14.82 -10.37
C LEU A 281 19.55 -15.13 -11.38
N LEU A 282 19.23 -15.08 -12.68
CA LEU A 282 20.24 -15.20 -13.72
C LEU A 282 21.34 -14.19 -13.39
N SER A 283 22.59 -14.63 -13.36
CA SER A 283 23.67 -13.65 -13.29
C SER A 283 23.75 -12.94 -14.65
N ALA A 284 24.30 -11.74 -14.68
CA ALA A 284 24.57 -11.04 -15.94
C ALA A 284 25.51 -11.83 -16.87
N LYS A 285 26.26 -12.80 -16.32
CA LYS A 285 27.11 -13.71 -17.09
C LYS A 285 26.30 -14.79 -17.84
N ASP A 286 25.09 -15.08 -17.38
CA ASP A 286 24.18 -16.04 -18.01
C ASP A 286 23.31 -15.41 -19.10
N LYS A 287 23.55 -14.12 -19.42
CA LYS A 287 22.86 -13.40 -20.48
C LYS A 287 23.16 -14.05 -21.84
N PRO A 288 22.14 -14.47 -22.61
CA PRO A 288 22.36 -14.96 -23.97
C PRO A 288 23.01 -13.90 -24.85
N SER A 289 23.98 -14.30 -25.66
CA SER A 289 24.76 -13.38 -26.51
C SER A 289 23.93 -12.69 -27.60
N ASP A 290 22.77 -13.26 -27.96
CA ASP A 290 21.82 -12.73 -28.94
C ASP A 290 20.77 -11.78 -28.34
N VAL A 291 20.78 -11.57 -27.01
CA VAL A 291 19.79 -10.75 -26.30
C VAL A 291 20.41 -9.46 -25.79
N THR A 292 19.86 -8.32 -26.20
CA THR A 292 20.21 -7.00 -25.64
C THR A 292 19.26 -6.63 -24.52
N TRP A 293 19.78 -6.18 -23.38
CA TRP A 293 18.94 -5.68 -22.28
C TRP A 293 18.70 -4.19 -22.43
N ILE A 294 17.46 -3.78 -22.24
CA ILE A 294 17.03 -2.38 -22.17
C ILE A 294 16.16 -2.26 -20.93
N ALA A 295 16.78 -1.83 -19.84
CA ALA A 295 16.13 -1.83 -18.54
C ALA A 295 16.55 -0.64 -17.70
N SER A 296 15.76 -0.35 -16.68
CA SER A 296 16.07 0.71 -15.74
C SER A 296 17.40 0.46 -15.03
N THR A 297 18.27 1.47 -15.02
CA THR A 297 19.61 1.44 -14.43
C THR A 297 19.55 1.01 -12.96
N HIS A 298 18.55 1.53 -12.23
CA HIS A 298 18.30 1.16 -10.84
C HIS A 298 17.96 -0.33 -10.68
N ARG A 299 17.08 -0.87 -11.53
CA ARG A 299 16.69 -2.29 -11.49
C ARG A 299 17.87 -3.19 -11.83
N LEU A 300 18.64 -2.85 -12.86
CA LEU A 300 19.85 -3.58 -13.22
C LEU A 300 20.87 -3.60 -12.08
N ALA A 301 21.11 -2.46 -11.43
CA ALA A 301 22.03 -2.36 -10.29
C ALA A 301 21.58 -3.20 -9.08
N MET A 302 20.27 -3.35 -8.85
CA MET A 302 19.75 -4.15 -7.74
C MET A 302 19.66 -5.65 -8.05
N GLN A 303 19.26 -6.01 -9.27
CA GLN A 303 19.05 -7.41 -9.65
C GLN A 303 20.33 -8.10 -10.12
N TYR A 304 21.31 -7.32 -10.62
CA TYR A 304 22.57 -7.80 -11.18
C TYR A 304 23.75 -6.98 -10.61
N PRO A 305 24.04 -7.09 -9.29
CA PRO A 305 25.07 -6.28 -8.63
C PRO A 305 26.47 -6.45 -9.22
N GLU A 306 26.77 -7.59 -9.83
CA GLU A 306 28.03 -7.91 -10.52
C GLU A 306 28.31 -6.99 -11.73
N LEU A 307 27.29 -6.31 -12.27
CA LEU A 307 27.47 -5.33 -13.33
C LEU A 307 28.12 -4.03 -12.84
N ASN A 308 28.25 -3.83 -11.52
CA ASN A 308 28.81 -2.63 -10.90
C ASN A 308 28.18 -1.32 -11.40
N ILE A 309 26.91 -1.36 -11.81
CA ILE A 309 26.17 -0.21 -12.31
C ILE A 309 25.86 0.71 -11.13
N LYS A 310 26.39 1.94 -11.17
CA LYS A 310 26.06 2.99 -10.22
C LYS A 310 24.94 3.85 -10.79
N TYR A 311 24.01 4.25 -9.93
CA TYR A 311 22.94 5.20 -10.27
C TYR A 311 22.96 6.37 -9.29
N PRO A 312 22.58 7.59 -9.74
CA PRO A 312 22.50 8.74 -8.85
C PRO A 312 21.39 8.52 -7.82
N ARG A 313 21.69 8.82 -6.56
CA ARG A 313 20.75 8.67 -5.42
C ARG A 313 20.16 10.02 -5.04
N VAL A 314 18.97 10.01 -4.47
CA VAL A 314 18.40 11.23 -3.88
C VAL A 314 19.23 11.61 -2.66
N GLU A 315 19.56 12.89 -2.57
CA GLU A 315 20.26 13.48 -1.43
C GLU A 315 19.36 14.50 -0.74
N PHE A 316 19.29 14.44 0.58
CA PHE A 316 18.54 15.40 1.38
C PHE A 316 19.33 15.72 2.65
N LEU A 317 19.53 17.02 2.92
CA LEU A 317 20.31 17.52 4.07
C LEU A 317 21.70 16.86 4.21
N GLY A 318 22.42 16.70 3.10
CA GLY A 318 23.77 16.13 3.08
C GLY A 318 23.81 14.60 3.29
N ARG A 319 22.67 13.91 3.29
CA ARG A 319 22.59 12.44 3.37
C ARG A 319 22.08 11.84 2.07
N SER A 320 22.74 10.77 1.62
CA SER A 320 22.33 10.01 0.43
C SER A 320 21.42 8.84 0.81
N PHE A 321 20.32 8.66 0.07
CA PHE A 321 19.34 7.61 0.30
C PHE A 321 19.59 6.42 -0.64
N ASN A 322 20.15 5.34 -0.08
CA ASN A 322 20.55 4.16 -0.85
C ASN A 322 19.40 3.46 -1.60
N SER A 323 18.17 3.64 -1.15
CA SER A 323 16.96 3.03 -1.72
C SER A 323 16.19 3.95 -2.67
N LEU A 324 16.62 5.21 -2.85
CA LEU A 324 15.92 6.19 -3.67
C LEU A 324 16.76 6.62 -4.87
N PRO A 325 16.49 6.11 -6.08
CA PRO A 325 17.14 6.61 -7.28
C PRO A 325 16.69 8.03 -7.61
N LYS A 326 17.65 8.92 -7.90
CA LYS A 326 17.42 10.30 -8.37
C LYS A 326 16.78 10.31 -9.76
N LYS A 327 17.18 9.36 -10.60
CA LYS A 327 16.67 9.13 -11.97
C LYS A 327 16.03 7.74 -12.06
N PRO A 328 14.82 7.54 -11.49
CA PRO A 328 14.19 6.22 -11.42
C PRO A 328 13.90 5.62 -12.80
N PHE A 329 13.75 6.47 -13.82
CA PHE A 329 13.43 6.06 -15.19
C PHE A 329 14.65 6.04 -16.11
N GLU A 330 15.86 6.18 -15.55
CA GLU A 330 17.07 6.02 -16.35
C GLU A 330 17.20 4.61 -16.88
N LEU A 331 17.48 4.51 -18.17
CA LEU A 331 17.66 3.25 -18.88
C LEU A 331 19.14 3.04 -19.18
N THR A 332 19.59 1.80 -19.00
CA THR A 332 20.88 1.31 -19.45
C THR A 332 20.64 0.25 -20.52
N VAL A 333 21.41 0.33 -21.61
CA VAL A 333 21.40 -0.66 -22.69
C VAL A 333 22.64 -1.54 -22.55
N ILE A 334 22.46 -2.85 -22.44
CA ILE A 334 23.56 -3.82 -22.34
C ILE A 334 23.50 -4.72 -23.59
N PRO A 335 24.36 -4.47 -24.59
CA PRO A 335 24.30 -5.11 -25.90
C PRO A 335 24.37 -6.62 -25.79
#